data_AF-A0A2T2NKT1-F1
#
_entry.id   AF-A0A2T2NKT1-F1
#
_cell.length_a   1.000
_cell.length_b   1.000
_cell.length_c   1.000
_cell.angle_alpha   90.00
_cell.angle_beta   90.00
_cell.angle_gamma   90.00
#
_symmetry.space_group_name_H-M   'P 1'
#
loop_
_entity.id
_entity.type
_entity.pdbx_description
1 polymer ?
#
loop_
_entity_poly.entity_id
_entity_poly.type
_entity_poly.pdbx_seq_one_letter_code
_entity_poly.pdbx_strand_id
1 'polypeptide(L)'
;MFPTLRDAAGAMPWLILAVSRLASAACECGYSVNKTTDATFALYTELMENDFLHTKTENISRNGWQAQEYNVSSEAARGPYGKQFFVENIQTNPFKDSDAWSGDTEETGDPGLQMWIRGDHSHGYVSGAEMATHRNDLQHGSFRAGLKLSGQSGTCGAFFWFYNNSQEIDLEFLSKQFNESQGAVNLVLQTPQSVVHGYDASNTSEFEVLPLPFRPDERYHEYRFDWTPGKVEFYVDGEFRHEMTENVPTQPGRMFFNHWSNGDPLWSAGPPGQDTAMTISYLKAYFNSTDEDRNDAYRERCPTFDPAKVCEIPSQTVAPDASSGTDAMKTYFFTLDEGDKTPGQDVFPTTNGASSLVGAPSTCIALLVTLFSLALAI
;
A
#
# COMPACT_ATOMS: atom_id res chain seq x y z
N MET A 1 -78.79 -19.36 9.41
CA MET A 1 -78.46 -18.19 8.56
C MET A 1 -77.65 -17.25 9.44
N PHE A 2 -76.36 -17.09 9.14
CA PHE A 2 -75.37 -16.27 9.86
C PHE A 2 -75.76 -14.77 9.87
N PRO A 3 -75.31 -13.97 10.87
CA PRO A 3 -74.01 -13.29 10.75
C PRO A 3 -73.17 -13.10 12.05
N THR A 4 -71.92 -13.57 11.96
CA THR A 4 -70.66 -12.85 12.21
C THR A 4 -70.45 -12.05 13.51
N LEU A 5 -69.74 -12.68 14.46
CA LEU A 5 -68.94 -12.01 15.49
C LEU A 5 -67.52 -11.77 14.95
N ARG A 6 -67.06 -10.52 15.04
CA ARG A 6 -65.72 -10.06 14.65
C ARG A 6 -64.66 -10.57 15.62
N ASP A 7 -63.62 -11.17 15.06
CA ASP A 7 -62.37 -11.47 15.76
C ASP A 7 -61.65 -10.17 16.17
N ALA A 8 -61.30 -10.08 17.46
CA ALA A 8 -60.37 -9.10 17.99
C ALA A 8 -58.96 -9.74 18.02
N ALA A 9 -58.18 -9.52 16.96
CA ALA A 9 -56.76 -9.83 16.97
C ALA A 9 -56.03 -8.74 17.79
N GLY A 10 -55.69 -9.05 19.04
CA GLY A 10 -54.83 -8.23 19.87
C GLY A 10 -53.41 -8.22 19.30
N ALA A 11 -52.90 -7.03 19.01
CA ALA A 11 -51.53 -6.80 18.60
C ALA A 11 -50.56 -7.10 19.76
N MET A 12 -49.72 -8.13 19.61
CA MET A 12 -48.51 -8.29 20.40
C MET A 12 -47.38 -7.53 19.70
N PRO A 13 -46.79 -6.50 20.32
CA PRO A 13 -45.61 -5.86 19.76
C PRO A 13 -44.42 -6.80 19.93
N TRP A 14 -43.83 -7.18 18.80
CA TRP A 14 -42.54 -7.84 18.74
C TRP A 14 -41.48 -6.89 19.31
N LEU A 15 -41.04 -7.14 20.55
CA LEU A 15 -39.78 -6.62 21.03
C LEU A 15 -38.67 -7.32 20.22
N ILE A 16 -38.27 -6.69 19.12
CA ILE A 16 -36.97 -6.96 18.50
C ILE A 16 -35.94 -6.39 19.48
N LEU A 17 -35.40 -7.25 20.34
CA LEU A 17 -34.16 -7.00 21.04
C LEU A 17 -33.07 -6.80 19.98
N ALA A 18 -32.85 -5.55 19.60
CA ALA A 18 -31.62 -5.11 18.96
C ALA A 18 -30.51 -5.30 20.01
N VAL A 19 -29.99 -6.51 20.11
CA VAL A 19 -28.68 -6.73 20.73
C VAL A 19 -27.68 -6.14 19.75
N SER A 20 -27.48 -4.83 19.83
CA SER A 20 -26.30 -4.20 19.30
C SER A 20 -25.13 -4.93 19.95
N ARG A 21 -24.49 -5.83 19.21
CA ARG A 21 -23.15 -6.29 19.57
C ARG A 21 -22.33 -5.03 19.64
N LEU A 22 -22.07 -4.54 20.85
CA LEU A 22 -21.04 -3.56 21.09
C LEU A 22 -19.74 -4.28 20.73
N ALA A 23 -19.38 -4.26 19.45
CA ALA A 23 -18.03 -4.60 19.04
C ALA A 23 -17.15 -3.58 19.78
N SER A 24 -16.35 -4.06 20.73
CA SER A 24 -15.33 -3.21 21.33
C SER A 24 -14.36 -2.86 20.21
N ALA A 25 -14.41 -1.62 19.74
CA ALA A 25 -13.35 -1.12 18.88
C ALA A 25 -12.03 -1.20 19.65
N ALA A 26 -11.00 -1.64 18.96
CA ALA A 26 -9.63 -1.71 19.45
C ALA A 26 -8.75 -0.89 18.50
N CYS A 27 -7.57 -0.49 18.96
CA CYS A 27 -6.68 0.40 18.20
C CYS A 27 -7.19 1.85 18.07
N GLU A 28 -8.19 2.28 18.86
CA GLU A 28 -8.72 3.66 18.84
C GLU A 28 -7.63 4.72 19.03
N CYS A 29 -6.59 4.41 19.81
CA CYS A 29 -5.46 5.29 20.08
C CYS A 29 -4.27 5.11 19.15
N GLY A 30 -4.38 4.23 18.15
CA GLY A 30 -3.41 4.07 17.07
C GLY A 30 -2.70 2.71 17.03
N TYR A 31 -1.64 2.68 16.24
CA TYR A 31 -0.82 1.52 15.91
C TYR A 31 0.62 1.82 16.31
N SER A 32 1.33 0.86 16.89
CA SER A 32 2.69 1.08 17.38
C SER A 32 3.69 0.11 16.80
N VAL A 33 4.87 0.63 16.43
CA VAL A 33 6.07 -0.19 16.30
C VAL A 33 6.69 -0.30 17.69
N ASN A 34 6.99 -1.54 18.11
CA ASN A 34 7.32 -1.92 19.48
C ASN A 34 6.16 -1.69 20.47
N LYS A 35 6.27 -2.24 21.68
CA LYS A 35 5.22 -2.10 22.69
C LYS A 35 5.21 -0.67 23.23
N THR A 36 4.04 -0.18 23.60
CA THR A 36 3.90 1.15 24.25
C THR A 36 4.64 1.27 25.59
N THR A 37 5.10 0.15 26.17
CA THR A 37 5.96 0.12 27.35
C THR A 37 7.45 0.31 27.03
N ASP A 38 7.85 0.15 25.78
CA ASP A 38 9.23 0.22 25.34
C ASP A 38 9.61 1.68 25.09
N ALA A 39 10.80 2.11 25.50
CA ALA A 39 11.23 3.50 25.34
C ALA A 39 11.38 3.94 23.87
N THR A 40 11.47 2.98 22.95
CA THR A 40 11.69 3.17 21.52
C THR A 40 10.42 2.94 20.70
N PHE A 41 9.24 2.94 21.33
CA PHE A 41 8.00 2.79 20.58
C PHE A 41 7.74 4.01 19.70
N ALA A 42 7.18 3.77 18.52
CA ALA A 42 6.67 4.81 17.63
C ALA A 42 5.17 4.61 17.45
N LEU A 43 4.39 5.68 17.53
CA LEU A 43 2.93 5.65 17.44
C LEU A 43 2.45 6.31 16.15
N TYR A 44 1.58 5.60 15.43
CA TYR A 44 0.95 6.04 14.20
C TYR A 44 -0.56 6.02 14.37
N THR A 45 -1.23 7.03 13.81
CA THR A 45 -2.67 7.25 14.02
C THR A 45 -3.52 6.83 12.83
N GLU A 46 -2.86 6.53 11.72
CA GLU A 46 -3.45 6.21 10.43
C GLU A 46 -2.95 4.87 9.89
N LEU A 47 -3.78 4.23 9.09
CA LEU A 47 -3.52 2.94 8.48
C LEU A 47 -3.97 2.93 7.02
N MET A 48 -3.13 2.33 6.16
CA MET A 48 -3.48 1.92 4.81
C MET A 48 -2.95 0.50 4.58
N GLU A 49 -3.86 -0.45 4.40
CA GLU A 49 -3.55 -1.86 4.14
C GLU A 49 -4.16 -2.30 2.81
N ASN A 50 -3.34 -2.93 1.98
CA ASN A 50 -3.78 -3.59 0.75
C ASN A 50 -3.30 -5.03 0.74
N ASP A 51 -4.23 -5.98 0.73
CA ASP A 51 -3.95 -7.39 0.47
C ASP A 51 -4.14 -7.68 -1.02
N PHE A 52 -3.05 -7.58 -1.79
CA PHE A 52 -3.13 -7.76 -3.24
C PHE A 52 -3.23 -9.23 -3.65
N LEU A 53 -2.94 -10.18 -2.76
CA LEU A 53 -3.23 -11.61 -2.99
C LEU A 53 -4.74 -11.86 -3.11
N HIS A 54 -5.55 -10.97 -2.55
CA HIS A 54 -7.00 -11.02 -2.54
C HIS A 54 -7.64 -9.73 -3.07
N THR A 55 -6.97 -8.97 -3.95
CA THR A 55 -7.56 -7.79 -4.58
C THR A 55 -7.88 -8.08 -6.04
N LYS A 56 -9.16 -7.96 -6.42
CA LYS A 56 -9.61 -8.03 -7.83
C LYS A 56 -10.23 -6.69 -8.24
N THR A 57 -9.57 -5.91 -9.09
CA THR A 57 -10.14 -4.63 -9.56
C THR A 57 -9.56 -4.21 -10.91
N GLU A 58 -10.43 -3.64 -11.76
CA GLU A 58 -10.04 -2.94 -12.99
C GLU A 58 -9.69 -1.46 -12.72
N ASN A 59 -9.95 -0.97 -11.50
CA ASN A 59 -9.67 0.40 -11.10
C ASN A 59 -9.02 0.43 -9.71
N ILE A 60 -7.69 0.52 -9.71
CA ILE A 60 -6.88 0.53 -8.49
C ILE A 60 -7.11 1.76 -7.60
N SER A 61 -7.81 2.79 -8.10
CA SER A 61 -8.24 3.94 -7.29
C SER A 61 -9.20 3.58 -6.17
N ARG A 62 -9.94 2.48 -6.33
CA ARG A 62 -10.78 1.94 -5.25
C ARG A 62 -9.99 1.36 -4.09
N ASN A 63 -8.69 1.17 -4.27
CA ASN A 63 -7.77 0.59 -3.30
C ASN A 63 -6.76 1.63 -2.77
N GLY A 64 -7.03 2.92 -2.96
CA GLY A 64 -6.19 4.00 -2.43
C GLY A 64 -5.01 4.40 -3.32
N TRP A 65 -4.97 3.92 -4.58
CA TRP A 65 -3.87 4.16 -5.51
C TRP A 65 -4.26 4.89 -6.79
N GLN A 66 -3.37 5.73 -7.29
CA GLN A 66 -3.46 6.36 -8.59
C GLN A 66 -2.39 5.76 -9.51
N ALA A 67 -2.82 4.95 -10.48
CA ALA A 67 -1.98 4.53 -11.59
C ALA A 67 -1.53 5.74 -12.40
N GLN A 68 -0.26 5.77 -12.80
CA GLN A 68 0.33 6.88 -13.55
C GLN A 68 0.47 6.54 -15.03
N GLU A 69 0.21 7.53 -15.88
CA GLU A 69 0.39 7.42 -17.33
C GLU A 69 1.09 8.67 -17.87
N TYR A 70 2.33 8.51 -18.28
CA TYR A 70 3.15 9.60 -18.84
C TYR A 70 4.42 9.06 -19.50
N ASN A 71 5.06 9.92 -20.30
CA ASN A 71 6.33 9.63 -20.96
C ASN A 71 7.46 10.48 -20.38
N VAL A 72 8.66 9.92 -20.33
CA VAL A 72 9.92 10.60 -20.01
C VAL A 72 10.87 10.39 -21.18
N SER A 73 11.39 11.47 -21.78
CA SER A 73 12.38 11.34 -22.87
C SER A 73 13.67 10.68 -22.39
N SER A 74 14.47 10.14 -23.29
CA SER A 74 15.77 9.55 -22.96
C SER A 74 16.70 10.55 -22.27
N GLU A 75 16.70 11.82 -22.68
CA GLU A 75 17.49 12.87 -22.06
C GLU A 75 17.08 13.11 -20.60
N ALA A 76 15.77 13.21 -20.34
CA ALA A 76 15.25 13.42 -18.98
C ALA A 76 15.41 12.16 -18.11
N ALA A 77 15.26 10.98 -18.71
CA ALA A 77 15.46 9.69 -18.06
C ALA A 77 16.95 9.37 -17.83
N ARG A 78 17.88 10.15 -18.40
CA ARG A 78 19.33 10.00 -18.25
C ARG A 78 19.83 8.62 -18.69
N GLY A 79 19.24 8.08 -19.75
CA GLY A 79 19.60 6.77 -20.31
C GLY A 79 19.44 6.74 -21.83
N PRO A 80 19.95 5.68 -22.49
CA PRO A 80 19.77 5.51 -23.94
C PRO A 80 18.30 5.36 -24.38
N TYR A 81 17.40 4.99 -23.46
CA TYR A 81 15.97 4.84 -23.74
C TYR A 81 15.13 5.79 -22.89
N GLY A 82 14.02 6.28 -23.46
CA GLY A 82 12.97 6.94 -22.68
C GLY A 82 12.16 5.95 -21.85
N LYS A 83 11.35 6.46 -20.92
CA LYS A 83 10.40 5.68 -20.12
C LYS A 83 8.97 6.00 -20.54
N GLN A 84 8.09 5.01 -20.59
CA GLN A 84 6.65 5.21 -20.75
C GLN A 84 5.91 4.41 -19.70
N PHE A 85 5.11 5.08 -18.90
CA PHE A 85 4.26 4.43 -17.90
C PHE A 85 2.85 4.31 -18.47
N PHE A 86 2.27 3.13 -18.35
CA PHE A 86 0.93 2.80 -18.83
C PHE A 86 0.12 2.17 -17.71
N VAL A 87 -1.16 2.54 -17.61
CA VAL A 87 -2.05 1.96 -16.59
C VAL A 87 -2.27 0.45 -16.81
N GLU A 88 -2.23 0.00 -18.07
CA GLU A 88 -2.42 -1.41 -18.45
C GLU A 88 -1.26 -2.32 -18.01
N ASN A 89 -0.12 -1.74 -17.62
CA ASN A 89 1.00 -2.48 -17.04
C ASN A 89 0.82 -2.73 -15.54
N ILE A 90 -0.28 -2.29 -14.93
CA ILE A 90 -0.64 -2.57 -13.54
C ILE A 90 -1.83 -3.52 -13.54
N GLN A 91 -1.62 -4.77 -13.12
CA GLN A 91 -2.60 -5.84 -13.24
C GLN A 91 -2.77 -6.55 -11.91
N THR A 92 -4.02 -6.75 -11.45
CA THR A 92 -4.28 -7.57 -10.27
C THR A 92 -4.39 -9.04 -10.65
N ASN A 93 -3.67 -9.90 -9.96
CA ASN A 93 -3.70 -11.34 -10.10
C ASN A 93 -3.97 -12.03 -8.76
N PRO A 94 -5.18 -11.95 -8.18
CA PRO A 94 -5.48 -12.58 -6.90
C PRO A 94 -5.62 -14.10 -7.02
N PHE A 95 -5.65 -14.79 -5.88
CA PHE A 95 -6.06 -16.19 -5.82
C PHE A 95 -7.53 -16.37 -6.26
N LYS A 96 -7.81 -17.48 -6.96
CA LYS A 96 -9.17 -17.83 -7.39
C LYS A 96 -10.08 -18.17 -6.20
N ASP A 97 -9.53 -18.88 -5.23
CA ASP A 97 -10.19 -19.11 -3.95
C ASP A 97 -9.90 -17.92 -3.03
N SER A 98 -10.95 -17.21 -2.64
CA SER A 98 -10.82 -16.01 -1.81
C SER A 98 -10.28 -16.31 -0.42
N ASP A 99 -10.36 -17.53 0.08
CA ASP A 99 -9.87 -17.86 1.43
C ASP A 99 -8.48 -18.50 1.40
N ALA A 100 -7.90 -18.70 0.21
CA ALA A 100 -6.66 -19.44 0.02
C ALA A 100 -5.42 -18.56 0.06
N TRP A 101 -4.35 -19.07 0.67
CA TRP A 101 -3.03 -18.42 0.72
C TRP A 101 -2.00 -19.14 -0.17
N SER A 102 -2.48 -20.03 -1.03
CA SER A 102 -1.70 -20.77 -2.03
C SER A 102 -2.66 -21.36 -3.06
N GLY A 103 -2.15 -21.65 -4.26
CA GLY A 103 -2.91 -22.32 -5.32
C GLY A 103 -3.09 -21.46 -6.57
N ASP A 104 -4.16 -21.74 -7.31
CA ASP A 104 -4.41 -21.15 -8.62
C ASP A 104 -4.82 -19.66 -8.51
N THR A 105 -4.32 -18.87 -9.45
CA THR A 105 -4.61 -17.44 -9.58
C THR A 105 -5.51 -17.15 -10.78
N GLU A 106 -6.12 -15.97 -10.81
CA GLU A 106 -7.02 -15.52 -11.88
C GLU A 106 -6.28 -15.37 -13.23
N GLU A 107 -5.07 -14.81 -13.20
CA GLU A 107 -4.17 -14.58 -14.33
C GLU A 107 -2.88 -15.42 -14.22
N THR A 108 -2.02 -15.37 -15.24
CA THR A 108 -0.72 -16.06 -15.21
C THR A 108 0.32 -15.29 -14.40
N GLY A 109 1.25 -16.02 -13.77
CA GLY A 109 2.35 -15.43 -13.01
C GLY A 109 2.09 -15.48 -11.51
N ASP A 110 2.85 -14.71 -10.74
CA ASP A 110 2.75 -14.73 -9.30
C ASP A 110 1.46 -14.04 -8.79
N PRO A 111 0.86 -14.50 -7.68
CA PRO A 111 -0.33 -13.88 -7.09
C PRO A 111 -0.01 -12.51 -6.51
N GLY A 112 -0.86 -11.50 -6.72
CA GLY A 112 -0.66 -10.14 -6.23
C GLY A 112 -0.92 -9.07 -7.27
N LEU A 113 -0.43 -7.87 -7.03
CA LEU A 113 -0.44 -6.78 -8.01
C LEU A 113 0.84 -6.82 -8.84
N GLN A 114 0.71 -7.13 -10.12
CA GLN A 114 1.80 -7.24 -11.08
C GLN A 114 2.06 -5.89 -11.75
N MET A 115 3.28 -5.40 -11.65
CA MET A 115 3.78 -4.19 -12.30
C MET A 115 4.72 -4.59 -13.44
N TRP A 116 4.21 -4.55 -14.67
CA TRP A 116 4.87 -5.03 -15.86
C TRP A 116 5.84 -4.02 -16.45
N ILE A 117 6.95 -4.53 -16.97
CA ILE A 117 7.80 -3.87 -17.94
C ILE A 117 7.81 -4.71 -19.22
N ARG A 118 7.73 -4.05 -20.37
CA ARG A 118 7.68 -4.70 -21.68
C ARG A 118 9.07 -4.81 -22.29
N GLY A 119 9.36 -5.95 -22.91
CA GLY A 119 10.65 -6.22 -23.55
C GLY A 119 10.83 -5.47 -24.88
N ASP A 120 9.73 -5.09 -25.55
CA ASP A 120 9.82 -4.27 -26.76
C ASP A 120 10.24 -2.83 -26.41
N HIS A 121 11.34 -2.41 -27.01
CA HIS A 121 11.91 -1.08 -26.92
C HIS A 121 12.39 -0.56 -28.28
N SER A 122 11.89 -1.17 -29.37
CA SER A 122 12.29 -0.89 -30.75
C SER A 122 12.01 0.56 -31.18
N HIS A 123 11.08 1.24 -30.50
CA HIS A 123 10.71 2.63 -30.72
C HIS A 123 11.44 3.62 -29.79
N GLY A 124 12.50 3.20 -29.09
CA GLY A 124 13.35 4.08 -28.28
C GLY A 124 12.84 4.40 -26.87
N TYR A 125 11.77 3.74 -26.45
CA TYR A 125 11.23 3.85 -25.09
C TYR A 125 11.02 2.47 -24.49
N VAL A 126 11.06 2.38 -23.16
CA VAL A 126 10.69 1.18 -22.41
C VAL A 126 9.36 1.41 -21.70
N SER A 127 8.39 0.53 -21.97
CA SER A 127 7.08 0.55 -21.34
C SER A 127 7.15 -0.11 -19.96
N GLY A 128 6.73 0.60 -18.92
CA GLY A 128 6.77 0.19 -17.51
C GLY A 128 5.50 0.57 -16.75
N ALA A 129 5.55 0.46 -15.42
CA ALA A 129 4.42 0.71 -14.54
C ALA A 129 4.80 1.64 -13.36
N GLU A 130 3.91 2.54 -12.98
CA GLU A 130 4.04 3.37 -11.78
C GLU A 130 2.68 3.68 -11.17
N MET A 131 2.60 3.64 -9.85
CA MET A 131 1.43 4.12 -9.10
C MET A 131 1.83 4.81 -7.82
N ALA A 132 0.99 5.73 -7.38
CA ALA A 132 1.17 6.51 -6.15
C ALA A 132 -0.07 6.39 -5.26
N THR A 133 0.05 6.55 -3.95
CA THR A 133 -1.13 6.67 -3.09
C THR A 133 -1.94 7.90 -3.46
N HIS A 134 -3.28 7.84 -3.36
CA HIS A 134 -4.15 9.01 -3.51
C HIS A 134 -3.87 10.08 -2.47
N ARG A 135 -3.63 9.62 -1.24
CA ARG A 135 -3.18 10.42 -0.11
C ARG A 135 -1.74 10.89 -0.33
N ASN A 136 -1.50 12.17 -0.02
CA ASN A 136 -0.19 12.84 -0.10
C ASN A 136 0.20 13.50 1.23
N ASP A 137 -0.51 13.15 2.30
CA ASP A 137 -0.39 13.69 3.64
C ASP A 137 0.42 12.76 4.56
N LEU A 138 1.04 11.71 4.02
CA LEU A 138 1.79 10.69 4.75
C LEU A 138 3.11 11.30 5.24
N GLN A 139 3.29 11.39 6.55
CA GLN A 139 4.47 11.97 7.18
C GLN A 139 4.86 11.20 8.44
N HIS A 140 6.06 10.63 8.46
CA HIS A 140 6.50 9.64 9.46
C HIS A 140 5.63 8.38 9.46
N GLY A 141 6.25 7.21 9.54
CA GLY A 141 5.50 5.97 9.41
C GLY A 141 6.36 4.72 9.36
N SER A 142 5.70 3.58 9.54
CA SER A 142 6.21 2.27 9.20
C SER A 142 5.58 1.84 7.88
N PHE A 143 6.39 1.76 6.82
CA PHE A 143 5.94 1.45 5.47
C PHE A 143 6.51 0.10 5.06
N ARG A 144 5.63 -0.85 4.74
CA ARG A 144 5.98 -2.27 4.54
C ARG A 144 5.39 -2.79 3.25
N ALA A 145 6.21 -3.43 2.43
CA ALA A 145 5.77 -4.05 1.19
C ALA A 145 6.26 -5.49 1.12
N GLY A 146 5.35 -6.40 0.77
CA GLY A 146 5.71 -7.76 0.37
C GLY A 146 5.98 -7.79 -1.12
N LEU A 147 7.25 -7.98 -1.52
CA LEU A 147 7.66 -7.88 -2.92
C LEU A 147 8.32 -9.16 -3.40
N LYS A 148 8.02 -9.54 -4.64
CA LYS A 148 8.80 -10.49 -5.45
C LYS A 148 9.25 -9.77 -6.73
N LEU A 149 10.56 -9.70 -6.92
CA LEU A 149 11.17 -8.83 -7.92
C LEU A 149 11.28 -9.54 -9.29
N SER A 150 11.60 -8.78 -10.34
CA SER A 150 11.82 -9.36 -11.67
C SER A 150 13.09 -10.21 -11.71
N GLY A 151 12.98 -11.44 -12.23
CA GLY A 151 14.13 -12.31 -12.51
C GLY A 151 14.84 -12.01 -13.83
N GLN A 152 14.35 -11.07 -14.64
CA GLN A 152 15.01 -10.66 -15.89
C GLN A 152 15.94 -9.49 -15.61
N SER A 153 17.21 -9.64 -15.99
CA SER A 153 18.18 -8.55 -15.90
C SER A 153 17.75 -7.37 -16.78
N GLY A 154 18.03 -6.15 -16.32
CA GLY A 154 17.76 -4.94 -17.08
C GLY A 154 16.62 -4.07 -16.54
N THR A 155 16.22 -4.21 -15.27
CA THR A 155 15.10 -3.47 -14.70
C THR A 155 15.45 -2.89 -13.32
N CYS A 156 14.71 -1.86 -12.94
CA CYS A 156 14.66 -1.32 -11.59
C CYS A 156 13.22 -1.41 -11.07
N GLY A 157 13.00 -2.20 -10.02
CA GLY A 157 11.77 -2.14 -9.23
C GLY A 157 11.99 -1.25 -8.01
N ALA A 158 11.04 -0.40 -7.65
CA ALA A 158 11.16 0.49 -6.51
C ALA A 158 9.91 0.49 -5.62
N PHE A 159 10.16 0.62 -4.32
CA PHE A 159 9.19 0.94 -3.29
C PHE A 159 9.71 2.15 -2.52
N PHE A 160 8.98 3.26 -2.57
CA PHE A 160 9.53 4.52 -2.10
C PHE A 160 8.48 5.50 -1.59
N TRP A 161 8.91 6.44 -0.77
CA TRP A 161 8.14 7.61 -0.36
C TRP A 161 8.68 8.85 -1.09
N PHE A 162 7.80 9.73 -1.56
CA PHE A 162 8.19 10.91 -2.35
C PHE A 162 7.37 12.16 -2.00
N TYR A 163 8.08 13.27 -1.76
CA TYR A 163 7.52 14.63 -1.78
C TYR A 163 7.97 15.38 -3.04
N ASN A 164 9.28 15.40 -3.28
CA ASN A 164 9.92 15.95 -4.47
C ASN A 164 11.32 15.35 -4.64
N ASN A 165 12.01 15.69 -5.73
CA ASN A 165 13.35 15.14 -6.05
C ASN A 165 14.45 15.39 -5.00
N SER A 166 14.19 16.18 -3.96
CA SER A 166 15.14 16.49 -2.88
C SER A 166 14.74 15.94 -1.52
N GLN A 167 13.60 15.25 -1.45
CA GLN A 167 13.06 14.59 -0.26
C GLN A 167 12.30 13.34 -0.73
N GLU A 168 13.01 12.21 -0.69
CA GLU A 168 12.57 10.89 -1.11
C GLU A 168 13.22 9.84 -0.21
N ILE A 169 12.56 8.71 0.01
CA ILE A 169 13.08 7.53 0.71
C ILE A 169 12.88 6.33 -0.19
N ASP A 170 13.96 5.67 -0.60
CA ASP A 170 13.94 4.66 -1.64
C ASP A 170 14.43 3.29 -1.15
N LEU A 171 13.73 2.26 -1.61
CA LEU A 171 14.26 0.90 -1.74
C LEU A 171 14.20 0.51 -3.21
N GLU A 172 15.35 0.52 -3.88
CA GLU A 172 15.48 0.24 -5.32
C GLU A 172 16.21 -1.08 -5.58
N PHE A 173 15.61 -1.91 -6.42
CA PHE A 173 16.07 -3.26 -6.73
C PHE A 173 16.51 -3.33 -8.18
N LEU A 174 17.83 -3.37 -8.40
CA LEU A 174 18.40 -3.51 -9.74
C LEU A 174 18.54 -4.98 -10.06
N SER A 175 17.77 -5.50 -11.02
CA SER A 175 17.81 -6.94 -11.35
C SER A 175 19.18 -7.39 -11.88
N LYS A 176 20.04 -6.45 -12.32
CA LYS A 176 21.46 -6.72 -12.65
C LYS A 176 22.33 -7.10 -11.45
N GLN A 177 21.91 -6.75 -10.22
CA GLN A 177 22.64 -7.05 -8.99
C GLN A 177 22.26 -8.44 -8.42
N PHE A 178 21.37 -9.17 -9.08
CA PHE A 178 21.01 -10.53 -8.67
C PHE A 178 21.99 -11.53 -9.31
N ASN A 179 22.55 -12.40 -8.48
CA ASN A 179 23.44 -13.48 -8.90
C ASN A 179 22.77 -14.84 -8.66
N GLU A 180 23.50 -15.95 -8.82
CA GLU A 180 22.95 -17.31 -8.71
C GLU A 180 22.22 -17.62 -7.39
N SER A 181 22.51 -16.94 -6.29
CA SER A 181 21.90 -17.21 -4.98
C SER A 181 21.59 -15.98 -4.12
N GLN A 182 21.99 -14.79 -4.55
CA GLN A 182 21.90 -13.54 -3.77
C GLN A 182 21.42 -12.38 -4.64
N GLY A 183 21.04 -11.30 -3.98
CA GLY A 183 20.73 -10.03 -4.63
C GLY A 183 21.16 -8.85 -3.77
N ALA A 184 20.61 -7.67 -4.07
CA ALA A 184 20.83 -6.47 -3.30
C ALA A 184 19.59 -5.58 -3.33
N VAL A 185 19.50 -4.70 -2.33
CA VAL A 185 18.62 -3.53 -2.34
C VAL A 185 19.47 -2.28 -2.16
N ASN A 186 19.21 -1.26 -2.97
CA ASN A 186 19.85 0.04 -2.87
C ASN A 186 18.93 0.92 -2.03
N LEU A 187 19.44 1.38 -0.90
CA LEU A 187 18.76 2.33 -0.03
C LEU A 187 19.22 3.73 -0.41
N VAL A 188 18.28 4.63 -0.65
CA VAL A 188 18.60 6.00 -1.06
C VAL A 188 17.71 6.98 -0.30
N LEU A 189 18.28 8.09 0.19
CA LEU A 189 17.50 9.31 0.37
C LEU A 189 17.91 10.30 -0.70
N GLN A 190 16.97 10.73 -1.54
CA GLN A 190 17.24 11.86 -2.43
C GLN A 190 17.23 13.14 -1.62
N THR A 191 18.27 13.95 -1.81
CA THR A 191 18.55 15.16 -1.04
C THR A 191 18.81 16.34 -1.98
N PRO A 192 18.83 17.60 -1.50
CA PRO A 192 19.31 18.71 -2.33
C PRO A 192 20.72 18.47 -2.89
N GLN A 193 21.56 17.71 -2.18
CA GLN A 193 22.90 17.34 -2.65
C GLN A 193 22.83 16.37 -3.84
N SER A 194 22.02 15.30 -3.77
CA SER A 194 21.89 14.39 -4.91
C SER A 194 21.33 15.13 -6.15
N VAL A 195 20.37 16.04 -5.97
CA VAL A 195 19.82 16.86 -7.07
C VAL A 195 20.90 17.67 -7.79
N VAL A 196 21.77 18.38 -7.07
CA VAL A 196 22.85 19.16 -7.71
C VAL A 196 23.93 18.28 -8.35
N HIS A 197 23.99 17.00 -7.97
CA HIS A 197 24.82 15.97 -8.58
C HIS A 197 24.08 15.15 -9.65
N GLY A 198 22.96 15.65 -10.17
CA GLY A 198 22.23 15.00 -11.26
C GLY A 198 21.35 13.83 -10.80
N TYR A 199 20.82 13.92 -9.58
CA TYR A 199 20.03 12.90 -8.89
C TYR A 199 20.84 11.65 -8.54
N ASP A 200 22.15 11.81 -8.36
CA ASP A 200 23.07 10.75 -7.97
C ASP A 200 23.46 10.92 -6.50
N ALA A 201 22.99 9.99 -5.66
CA ALA A 201 23.31 9.94 -4.23
C ALA A 201 24.52 9.03 -3.93
N SER A 202 25.11 8.35 -4.92
CA SER A 202 26.14 7.31 -4.71
C SER A 202 27.40 7.75 -3.98
N ASN A 203 27.63 9.06 -3.86
CA ASN A 203 28.75 9.67 -3.13
C ASN A 203 28.31 10.43 -1.86
N THR A 204 27.11 10.20 -1.35
CA THR A 204 26.60 10.79 -0.10
C THR A 204 26.44 9.73 0.99
N SER A 205 26.22 10.15 2.24
CA SER A 205 25.93 9.26 3.37
C SER A 205 24.52 8.65 3.30
N GLU A 206 23.67 9.16 2.41
CA GLU A 206 22.30 8.72 2.18
C GLU A 206 22.17 7.70 1.04
N PHE A 207 23.23 6.95 0.75
CA PHE A 207 23.22 5.85 -0.21
C PHE A 207 23.92 4.63 0.37
N GLU A 208 23.24 3.49 0.38
CA GLU A 208 23.81 2.22 0.84
C GLU A 208 23.33 1.06 -0.05
N VAL A 209 24.26 0.19 -0.46
CA VAL A 209 23.92 -1.05 -1.18
C VAL A 209 23.93 -2.21 -0.20
N LEU A 210 22.74 -2.66 0.20
CA LEU A 210 22.62 -3.77 1.14
C LEU A 210 22.58 -5.11 0.42
N PRO A 211 23.51 -6.04 0.73
CA PRO A 211 23.45 -7.40 0.19
C PRO A 211 22.29 -8.19 0.83
N LEU A 212 21.58 -8.93 -0.02
CA LEU A 212 20.51 -9.85 0.38
C LEU A 212 21.03 -11.29 0.27
N PRO A 213 20.89 -12.12 1.34
CA PRO A 213 21.40 -13.49 1.36
C PRO A 213 20.51 -14.48 0.58
N PHE A 214 19.64 -13.97 -0.29
CA PHE A 214 18.68 -14.70 -1.09
C PHE A 214 18.47 -13.97 -2.42
N ARG A 215 17.87 -14.66 -3.38
CA ARG A 215 17.42 -14.06 -4.65
C ARG A 215 16.06 -13.36 -4.49
N PRO A 216 15.97 -12.04 -4.72
CA PRO A 216 14.71 -11.30 -4.54
C PRO A 216 13.59 -11.69 -5.54
N ASP A 217 13.95 -12.37 -6.63
CA ASP A 217 13.00 -12.82 -7.66
C ASP A 217 12.42 -14.22 -7.44
N GLU A 218 12.90 -14.97 -6.44
CA GLU A 218 12.45 -16.36 -6.23
C GLU A 218 11.14 -16.44 -5.44
N ARG A 219 10.96 -15.58 -4.44
CA ARG A 219 9.79 -15.56 -3.54
C ARG A 219 9.53 -14.17 -2.97
N TYR A 220 8.43 -14.01 -2.25
CA TYR A 220 8.13 -12.74 -1.59
C TYR A 220 8.98 -12.55 -0.35
N HIS A 221 9.44 -11.32 -0.15
CA HIS A 221 10.12 -10.87 1.05
C HIS A 221 9.49 -9.57 1.56
N GLU A 222 9.49 -9.33 2.87
CA GLU A 222 9.09 -8.03 3.42
C GLU A 222 10.26 -7.06 3.27
N TYR A 223 10.00 -5.92 2.66
CA TYR A 223 10.88 -4.76 2.67
C TYR A 223 10.18 -3.63 3.40
N ARG A 224 10.85 -3.06 4.39
CA ARG A 224 10.27 -2.04 5.26
C ARG A 224 11.24 -0.90 5.51
N PHE A 225 10.69 0.29 5.64
CA PHE A 225 11.37 1.38 6.31
C PHE A 225 10.46 2.01 7.38
N ASP A 226 11.06 2.28 8.54
CA ASP A 226 10.45 3.01 9.64
C ASP A 226 11.05 4.42 9.66
N TRP A 227 10.24 5.41 9.33
CA TRP A 227 10.62 6.82 9.26
C TRP A 227 10.06 7.57 10.46
N THR A 228 10.96 8.10 11.28
CA THR A 228 10.65 8.92 12.46
C THR A 228 11.44 10.23 12.38
N PRO A 229 11.12 11.25 13.21
CA PRO A 229 11.85 12.51 13.17
C PRO A 229 13.36 12.29 13.34
N GLY A 230 14.13 12.63 12.32
CA GLY A 230 15.60 12.55 12.33
C GLY A 230 16.20 11.18 12.02
N LYS A 231 15.41 10.15 11.68
CA LYS A 231 15.96 8.87 11.18
C LYS A 231 15.02 8.09 10.26
N VAL A 232 15.62 7.33 9.36
CA VAL A 232 14.98 6.27 8.59
C VAL A 232 15.70 4.96 8.89
N GLU A 233 14.98 3.96 9.38
CA GLU A 233 15.50 2.63 9.68
C GLU A 233 14.95 1.63 8.66
N PHE A 234 15.83 0.84 8.04
CA PHE A 234 15.47 -0.10 6.99
C PHE A 234 15.53 -1.54 7.50
N TYR A 235 14.55 -2.34 7.07
CA TYR A 235 14.34 -3.71 7.49
C TYR A 235 14.07 -4.62 6.30
N VAL A 236 14.50 -5.87 6.43
CA VAL A 236 14.20 -6.96 5.49
C VAL A 236 13.75 -8.15 6.31
N ASP A 237 12.58 -8.71 6.00
CA ASP A 237 11.95 -9.82 6.76
C ASP A 237 11.95 -9.58 8.28
N GLY A 238 11.60 -8.35 8.68
CA GLY A 238 11.55 -7.94 10.08
C GLY A 238 12.91 -7.69 10.75
N GLU A 239 14.03 -8.01 10.11
CA GLU A 239 15.38 -7.78 10.63
C GLU A 239 15.87 -6.37 10.30
N PHE A 240 16.40 -5.65 11.30
CA PHE A 240 17.07 -4.36 11.08
C PHE A 240 18.31 -4.54 10.20
N ARG A 241 18.48 -3.66 9.20
CA ARG A 241 19.59 -3.74 8.25
C ARG A 241 20.47 -2.50 8.25
N HIS A 242 19.86 -1.32 8.29
CA HIS A 242 20.58 -0.04 8.16
C HIS A 242 19.77 1.12 8.72
N GLU A 243 20.43 2.21 9.08
CA GLU A 243 19.79 3.48 9.43
C GLU A 243 20.47 4.66 8.74
N MET A 244 19.68 5.66 8.36
CA MET A 244 20.16 6.96 7.87
C MET A 244 19.59 8.06 8.76
N THR A 245 20.46 8.94 9.25
CA THR A 245 20.12 10.00 10.22
C THR A 245 20.42 11.42 9.71
N GLU A 246 21.07 11.51 8.54
CA GLU A 246 21.38 12.77 7.88
C GLU A 246 20.36 13.04 6.76
N ASN A 247 20.02 14.32 6.56
CA ASN A 247 19.12 14.79 5.50
C ASN A 247 17.77 14.06 5.40
N VAL A 248 17.27 13.55 6.53
CA VAL A 248 16.00 12.83 6.63
C VAL A 248 14.85 13.74 6.17
N PRO A 249 13.92 13.24 5.31
CA PRO A 249 12.77 14.02 4.87
C PRO A 249 11.93 14.57 6.02
N THR A 250 11.32 15.73 5.77
CA THR A 250 10.51 16.47 6.76
C THR A 250 9.14 16.86 6.26
N GLN A 251 8.86 16.73 4.96
CA GLN A 251 7.58 17.11 4.36
C GLN A 251 6.63 15.91 4.30
N PRO A 252 5.31 16.11 4.24
CA PRO A 252 4.38 15.03 3.87
C PRO A 252 4.47 14.69 2.38
N GLY A 253 4.12 13.45 2.03
CA GLY A 253 4.26 12.97 0.66
C GLY A 253 3.40 11.75 0.36
N ARG A 254 3.71 11.06 -0.73
CA ARG A 254 2.99 9.86 -1.21
C ARG A 254 3.89 8.65 -1.14
N MET A 255 3.29 7.47 -0.99
CA MET A 255 3.98 6.22 -1.30
C MET A 255 3.85 5.93 -2.78
N PHE A 256 4.90 5.34 -3.34
CA PHE A 256 4.96 4.93 -4.74
C PHE A 256 5.49 3.50 -4.87
N PHE A 257 5.04 2.87 -5.94
CA PHE A 257 5.73 1.75 -6.54
C PHE A 257 5.98 2.07 -8.00
N ASN A 258 7.15 1.68 -8.52
CA ASN A 258 7.38 1.67 -9.96
C ASN A 258 8.25 0.48 -10.39
N HIS A 259 8.15 0.14 -11.67
CA HIS A 259 8.99 -0.85 -12.31
C HIS A 259 9.35 -0.36 -13.72
N TRP A 260 10.63 -0.09 -13.94
CA TRP A 260 11.08 0.68 -15.10
C TRP A 260 12.48 0.27 -15.57
N SER A 261 12.85 0.76 -16.75
CA SER A 261 14.22 0.69 -17.27
C SER A 261 14.48 1.85 -18.21
N ASN A 262 15.70 2.38 -18.21
CA ASN A 262 16.18 3.41 -19.14
C ASN A 262 17.48 2.99 -19.85
N GLY A 263 18.08 1.87 -19.44
CA GLY A 263 19.35 1.35 -19.95
C GLY A 263 20.58 2.06 -19.42
N ASP A 264 20.47 2.86 -18.35
CA ASP A 264 21.65 3.41 -17.67
C ASP A 264 22.54 2.26 -17.15
N PRO A 265 23.81 2.15 -17.58
CA PRO A 265 24.72 1.10 -17.12
C PRO A 265 24.93 1.08 -15.60
N LEU A 266 24.81 2.24 -14.94
CA LEU A 266 24.97 2.38 -13.49
C LEU A 266 23.69 2.08 -12.72
N TRP A 267 22.52 2.17 -13.37
CA TRP A 267 21.24 1.84 -12.76
C TRP A 267 20.59 0.60 -13.37
N SER A 268 19.51 0.73 -14.16
CA SER A 268 18.73 -0.42 -14.63
C SER A 268 19.51 -1.40 -15.51
N ALA A 269 20.54 -0.93 -16.22
CA ALA A 269 21.38 -1.69 -17.15
C ALA A 269 20.62 -2.57 -18.16
N GLY A 270 19.39 -2.18 -18.48
CA GLY A 270 18.53 -2.87 -19.45
C GLY A 270 18.48 -2.20 -20.81
N PRO A 271 17.35 -2.33 -21.54
CA PRO A 271 16.05 -2.89 -21.15
C PRO A 271 16.08 -4.43 -20.97
N PRO A 272 15.05 -5.05 -20.35
CA PRO A 272 14.97 -6.50 -20.29
C PRO A 272 14.68 -7.10 -21.68
N GLY A 273 15.16 -8.33 -21.92
CA GLY A 273 15.01 -9.01 -23.21
C GLY A 273 13.60 -9.55 -23.51
N GLN A 274 12.72 -9.55 -22.50
CA GLN A 274 11.34 -10.02 -22.58
C GLN A 274 10.49 -9.34 -21.51
N ASP A 275 9.17 -9.44 -21.66
CA ASP A 275 8.22 -8.98 -20.64
C ASP A 275 8.49 -9.63 -19.29
N THR A 276 8.41 -8.82 -18.24
CA THR A 276 8.63 -9.28 -16.87
C THR A 276 7.91 -8.37 -15.88
N ALA A 277 7.64 -8.86 -14.69
CA ALA A 277 6.92 -8.13 -13.66
C ALA A 277 7.69 -8.10 -12.34
N MET A 278 7.52 -7.03 -11.60
CA MET A 278 7.64 -7.02 -10.15
C MET A 278 6.23 -7.24 -9.59
N THR A 279 6.08 -8.11 -8.60
CA THR A 279 4.78 -8.42 -8.00
C THR A 279 4.74 -8.00 -6.55
N ILE A 280 3.66 -7.33 -6.16
CA ILE A 280 3.41 -6.84 -4.80
C ILE A 280 2.33 -7.74 -4.19
N SER A 281 2.63 -8.45 -3.11
CA SER A 281 1.63 -9.24 -2.37
C SER A 281 0.82 -8.37 -1.42
N TYR A 282 1.45 -7.36 -0.80
CA TYR A 282 0.75 -6.41 0.06
C TYR A 282 1.48 -5.06 0.20
N LEU A 283 0.71 -4.03 0.57
CA LEU A 283 1.20 -2.84 1.26
C LEU A 283 0.59 -2.81 2.66
N LYS A 284 1.40 -2.48 3.67
CA LYS A 284 0.94 -2.06 4.99
C LYS A 284 1.68 -0.79 5.39
N ALA A 285 0.95 0.32 5.46
CA ALA A 285 1.46 1.61 5.86
C ALA A 285 0.76 2.07 7.14
N TYR A 286 1.53 2.35 8.18
CA TYR A 286 1.07 2.94 9.43
C TYR A 286 1.79 4.27 9.59
N PHE A 287 1.06 5.39 9.59
CA PHE A 287 1.69 6.70 9.47
C PHE A 287 0.98 7.78 10.31
N ASN A 288 1.61 8.94 10.43
CA ASN A 288 0.94 10.14 10.87
C ASN A 288 0.56 11.00 9.66
N SER A 289 -0.61 11.62 9.76
CA SER A 289 -1.18 12.42 8.70
C SER A 289 -1.00 13.91 9.00
N THR A 290 -0.69 14.68 7.95
CA THR A 290 -0.72 16.15 8.02
C THR A 290 -2.10 16.74 7.70
N ASP A 291 -3.08 15.91 7.36
CA ASP A 291 -4.46 16.32 7.11
C ASP A 291 -5.18 16.67 8.43
N GLU A 292 -5.75 17.86 8.52
CA GLU A 292 -6.40 18.36 9.73
C GLU A 292 -7.64 17.53 10.09
N ASP A 293 -8.46 17.13 9.11
CA ASP A 293 -9.68 16.35 9.36
C ASP A 293 -9.34 14.96 9.91
N ARG A 294 -8.27 14.33 9.42
CA ARG A 294 -7.76 13.05 9.95
C ARG A 294 -7.26 13.20 11.38
N ASN A 295 -6.55 14.28 11.67
CA ASN A 295 -6.07 14.60 13.01
C ASN A 295 -7.21 14.91 13.99
N ASP A 296 -8.27 15.57 13.54
CA ASP A 296 -9.47 15.86 14.31
C ASP A 296 -10.22 14.58 14.64
N ALA A 297 -10.43 13.73 13.64
CA ALA A 297 -11.03 12.41 13.82
C ALA A 297 -10.24 11.53 14.79
N TYR A 298 -8.91 11.57 14.76
CA TYR A 298 -8.08 10.89 15.77
C TYR A 298 -8.34 11.40 17.19
N ARG A 299 -8.40 12.72 17.38
CA ARG A 299 -8.67 13.31 18.71
C ARG A 299 -10.07 12.99 19.22
N GLU A 300 -11.04 12.79 18.33
CA GLU A 300 -12.38 12.31 18.71
C GLU A 300 -12.38 10.82 19.10
N ARG A 301 -11.66 9.97 18.37
CA ARG A 301 -11.54 8.53 18.67
C ARG A 301 -10.72 8.25 19.93
N CYS A 302 -9.66 9.04 20.18
CA CYS A 302 -8.77 8.92 21.33
C CYS A 302 -8.61 10.28 22.04
N PRO A 303 -9.65 10.75 22.77
CA PRO A 303 -9.62 12.06 23.43
C PRO A 303 -8.65 12.12 24.61
N THR A 304 -8.31 10.98 25.18
CA THR A 304 -7.23 10.82 26.15
C THR A 304 -6.44 9.60 25.74
N PHE A 305 -5.13 9.79 25.56
CA PHE A 305 -4.25 8.70 25.18
C PHE A 305 -4.35 7.54 26.18
N ASP A 306 -4.65 6.35 25.67
CA ASP A 306 -4.73 5.11 26.43
C ASP A 306 -3.86 4.05 25.75
N PRO A 307 -2.72 3.66 26.36
CA PRO A 307 -1.83 2.66 25.77
C PRO A 307 -2.50 1.29 25.63
N ALA A 308 -3.54 0.96 26.41
CA ALA A 308 -4.28 -0.28 26.26
C ALA A 308 -5.17 -0.30 24.99
N LYS A 309 -5.40 0.87 24.38
CA LYS A 309 -6.14 1.05 23.13
C LYS A 309 -5.21 1.28 21.93
N VAL A 310 -3.91 1.06 22.10
CA VAL A 310 -2.94 1.02 21.01
C VAL A 310 -2.71 -0.42 20.61
N CYS A 311 -2.66 -0.68 19.31
CA CYS A 311 -2.33 -2.01 18.79
C CYS A 311 -0.87 -2.07 18.35
N GLU A 312 -0.12 -3.04 18.87
CA GLU A 312 1.24 -3.32 18.39
C GLU A 312 1.16 -3.90 16.97
N ILE A 313 1.93 -3.35 16.04
CA ILE A 313 2.02 -3.80 14.66
C ILE A 313 2.87 -5.08 14.65
N PRO A 314 2.32 -6.24 14.25
CA PRO A 314 3.09 -7.48 14.20
C PRO A 314 4.24 -7.39 13.19
N SER A 315 5.41 -7.91 13.57
CA SER A 315 6.55 -8.05 12.65
C SER A 315 6.33 -9.23 11.70
N GLN A 316 6.61 -9.04 10.41
CA GLN A 316 6.70 -10.14 9.45
C GLN A 316 8.14 -10.67 9.43
N THR A 317 8.44 -11.63 10.30
CA THR A 317 9.81 -12.18 10.44
C THR A 317 10.11 -13.36 9.51
N VAL A 318 9.12 -13.78 8.73
CA VAL A 318 9.25 -14.91 7.81
C VAL A 318 8.76 -14.45 6.44
N ALA A 319 9.60 -14.66 5.42
CA ALA A 319 9.25 -14.42 4.03
C ALA A 319 7.95 -15.16 3.66
N PRO A 320 6.92 -14.50 3.10
CA PRO A 320 5.73 -15.17 2.60
C PRO A 320 6.08 -16.12 1.44
N ASP A 321 5.85 -17.42 1.59
CA ASP A 321 6.35 -18.43 0.65
C ASP A 321 5.35 -19.56 0.45
N ALA A 322 4.65 -19.59 -0.70
CA ALA A 322 3.67 -20.63 -1.02
C ALA A 322 4.23 -22.06 -0.96
N SER A 323 5.54 -22.26 -1.14
CA SER A 323 6.16 -23.58 -1.07
C SER A 323 6.25 -24.12 0.36
N SER A 324 6.11 -23.25 1.36
CA SER A 324 6.25 -23.60 2.79
C SER A 324 4.95 -24.10 3.43
N GLY A 325 3.85 -24.19 2.69
CA GLY A 325 2.58 -24.77 3.15
C GLY A 325 1.35 -23.97 2.70
N THR A 326 0.16 -24.46 3.07
CA THR A 326 -1.13 -23.90 2.60
C THR A 326 -1.38 -22.47 3.04
N ASP A 327 -0.89 -22.09 4.23
CA ASP A 327 -1.04 -20.76 4.83
C ASP A 327 0.26 -19.95 4.78
N ALA A 328 1.28 -20.38 4.02
CA ALA A 328 2.61 -19.83 4.15
C ALA A 328 2.79 -18.45 3.48
N MET A 329 1.84 -18.01 2.65
CA MET A 329 1.76 -16.61 2.21
C MET A 329 0.95 -15.71 3.15
N LYS A 330 0.34 -16.29 4.20
CA LYS A 330 -0.50 -15.54 5.13
C LYS A 330 0.31 -14.55 5.93
N THR A 331 -0.16 -13.31 5.94
CA THR A 331 0.37 -12.25 6.78
C THR A 331 -0.77 -11.58 7.55
N TYR A 332 -0.45 -10.94 8.66
CA TYR A 332 -1.46 -10.28 9.50
C TYR A 332 -1.92 -8.95 8.91
N PHE A 333 -3.22 -8.67 8.96
CA PHE A 333 -3.84 -7.39 8.57
C PHE A 333 -4.84 -7.00 9.65
N PHE A 334 -4.79 -5.75 10.13
CA PHE A 334 -5.82 -5.25 11.06
C PHE A 334 -7.19 -5.19 10.38
N THR A 335 -7.23 -4.91 9.08
CA THR A 335 -8.46 -4.88 8.27
C THR A 335 -9.18 -6.23 8.16
N LEU A 336 -8.48 -7.35 8.40
CA LEU A 336 -9.01 -8.71 8.33
C LEU A 336 -9.10 -9.41 9.70
N ASP A 337 -8.65 -8.75 10.77
CA ASP A 337 -8.66 -9.31 12.12
C ASP A 337 -10.06 -9.24 12.75
N GLU A 338 -10.30 -10.08 13.76
CA GLU A 338 -11.58 -10.08 14.48
C GLU A 338 -11.72 -8.83 15.37
N GLY A 339 -12.92 -8.25 15.33
CA GLY A 339 -13.23 -7.00 16.02
C GLY A 339 -12.89 -5.77 15.16
N ASP A 340 -13.42 -4.61 15.55
CA ASP A 340 -13.11 -3.38 14.82
C ASP A 340 -11.71 -2.88 15.23
N LYS A 341 -10.69 -3.28 14.47
CA LYS A 341 -9.27 -2.89 14.64
C LYS A 341 -8.87 -1.69 13.77
N THR A 342 -9.80 -1.16 12.99
CA THR A 342 -9.55 -0.06 12.04
C THR A 342 -10.53 1.10 12.23
N PRO A 343 -10.82 1.52 13.48
CA PRO A 343 -11.85 2.53 13.72
C PRO A 343 -11.46 3.85 13.06
N GLY A 344 -12.34 4.35 12.18
CA GLY A 344 -12.16 5.60 11.45
C GLY A 344 -11.01 5.59 10.41
N GLN A 345 -10.56 4.41 9.99
CA GLN A 345 -9.57 4.27 8.93
C GLN A 345 -10.23 4.05 7.57
N ASP A 346 -9.52 4.42 6.51
CA ASP A 346 -9.95 4.10 5.15
C ASP A 346 -9.56 2.64 4.86
N VAL A 347 -10.55 1.77 4.66
CA VAL A 347 -10.33 0.35 4.36
C VAL A 347 -10.71 0.04 2.92
N PHE A 348 -9.96 -0.88 2.31
CA PHE A 348 -10.05 -1.13 0.87
C PHE A 348 -10.66 -2.50 0.57
N PRO A 349 -11.39 -2.67 -0.56
CA PRO A 349 -12.04 -3.93 -0.88
C PRO A 349 -11.04 -5.05 -1.19
N THR A 350 -11.30 -6.23 -0.63
CA THR A 350 -10.65 -7.51 -0.95
C THR A 350 -11.71 -8.56 -1.30
N THR A 351 -11.31 -9.68 -1.91
CA THR A 351 -12.16 -10.83 -2.19
C THR A 351 -12.39 -11.70 -0.96
N ASN A 352 -11.47 -11.65 0.00
CA ASN A 352 -11.48 -12.42 1.25
C ASN A 352 -12.17 -11.71 2.44
N GLY A 353 -12.69 -10.49 2.22
CA GLY A 353 -13.28 -9.66 3.27
C GLY A 353 -14.45 -8.83 2.77
N ALA A 354 -15.40 -8.54 3.67
CA ALA A 354 -16.49 -7.63 3.37
C ALA A 354 -15.98 -6.18 3.42
N SER A 355 -15.96 -5.50 2.28
CA SER A 355 -15.74 -4.05 2.22
C SER A 355 -16.76 -3.31 3.09
N SER A 356 -16.32 -2.69 4.20
CA SER A 356 -17.13 -1.70 4.89
C SER A 356 -17.08 -0.40 4.08
N LEU A 357 -17.99 -0.28 3.10
CA LEU A 357 -18.38 1.02 2.56
C LEU A 357 -19.11 1.80 3.66
N VAL A 358 -18.37 2.38 4.61
CA VAL A 358 -18.92 3.37 5.56
C VAL A 358 -17.98 4.57 5.58
N GLY A 359 -18.27 5.53 4.70
CA GLY A 359 -17.51 6.77 4.61
C GLY A 359 -18.02 7.73 3.54
N ALA A 360 -19.33 7.79 3.29
CA ALA A 360 -19.93 8.90 2.57
C ALA A 360 -20.75 9.73 3.58
N PRO A 361 -20.51 11.06 3.72
CA PRO A 361 -21.36 11.89 4.54
C PRO A 361 -22.73 12.00 3.85
N SER A 362 -23.68 11.22 4.33
CA SER A 362 -25.07 11.28 3.89
C SER A 362 -25.75 12.48 4.55
N THR A 363 -25.70 13.65 3.92
CA THR A 363 -26.75 14.68 4.05
C THR A 363 -26.85 15.56 2.80
N CYS A 364 -27.59 15.09 1.80
CA CYS A 364 -28.37 15.96 0.91
C CYS A 364 -29.62 15.19 0.50
N ILE A 365 -30.61 15.17 1.40
CA ILE A 365 -31.97 14.76 1.06
C ILE A 365 -32.53 15.88 0.18
N ALA A 366 -32.41 15.72 -1.14
CA ALA A 366 -33.21 16.47 -2.09
C ALA A 366 -34.66 15.95 -1.98
N LEU A 367 -35.46 16.64 -1.16
CA LEU A 367 -36.91 16.49 -1.13
C LEU A 367 -37.48 17.00 -2.46
N LEU A 368 -37.59 16.08 -3.42
CA LEU A 368 -38.43 16.23 -4.61
C LEU A 368 -39.90 16.16 -4.16
N VAL A 369 -40.46 17.31 -3.80
CA VAL A 369 -41.91 17.47 -3.67
C VAL A 369 -42.48 17.75 -5.05
N THR A 370 -42.98 16.70 -5.69
CA THR A 370 -43.90 16.80 -6.82
C THR A 370 -45.28 17.19 -6.31
N LEU A 371 -45.75 18.39 -6.63
CA LEU A 371 -47.17 18.74 -6.52
C LEU A 371 -47.66 19.26 -7.87
N PHE A 372 -48.53 18.44 -8.46
CA PHE A 372 -49.34 18.75 -9.63
C PHE A 372 -50.52 19.66 -9.22
N SER A 373 -50.91 20.53 -10.16
CA SER A 373 -52.29 20.94 -10.49
C SER A 373 -52.86 22.28 -9.96
N LEU A 374 -53.12 23.12 -10.97
CA LEU A 374 -54.32 23.94 -11.24
C LEU A 374 -54.60 25.26 -10.49
N ALA A 375 -54.66 26.32 -11.32
CA ALA A 375 -55.80 27.25 -11.51
C ALA A 375 -55.84 28.61 -10.78
N LEU A 376 -55.81 29.64 -11.64
CA LEU A 376 -56.59 30.90 -11.70
C LEU A 376 -56.30 32.12 -10.79
N ALA A 377 -56.31 33.26 -11.50
CA ALA A 377 -56.62 34.65 -11.09
C ALA A 377 -55.58 35.33 -10.18
N ILE A 378 -55.04 36.52 -10.49
CA ILE A 378 -55.60 37.74 -11.10
C ILE A 378 -54.57 38.39 -12.03
#